data_AF-A0A1P8P0L6-F1
#
_entry.id   AF-A0A1P8P0L6-F1
#
_cell.length_a   1.000
_cell.length_b   1.000
_cell.length_c   1.000
_cell.angle_alpha   90.00
_cell.angle_beta   90.00
_cell.angle_gamma   90.00
#
_symmetry.space_group_name_H-M   'P 1'
#
loop_
_entity.id
_entity.type
_entity.pdbx_description
1 polymer ?
#
loop_
_entity_poly.entity_id
_entity_poly.type
_entity_poly.pdbx_seq_one_letter_code
_entity_poly.pdbx_strand_id
1 'polypeptide(L)'
;NPKGVLHEYGNLSRAIESIRLNGENPFNSWDRLALLAPMNFVASVIVILEVLSIKGGKMFIVSYATIKNPMMLKMFFIEKRITITFLTPSYVRMLGNQTGPFLRMLFVGSEPANNLYNKNLDLINIYAASESGFAVGVFRIDKAYETCPIGRPEIETKIVLLGEDG
;
A
#
# COMPACT_ATOMS: atom_id res chain seq x y z
N ASN A 1 18.93 16.13 -11.37
CA ASN A 1 19.05 14.85 -12.11
C ASN A 1 18.43 13.73 -11.29
N PRO A 2 17.41 13.01 -11.79
CA PRO A 2 16.86 11.83 -11.11
C PRO A 2 17.95 10.73 -11.01
N LYS A 3 17.94 9.96 -9.92
CA LYS A 3 18.83 8.83 -9.70
C LYS A 3 18.06 7.52 -9.89
N GLY A 4 18.63 6.56 -10.61
CA GLY A 4 18.07 5.21 -10.73
C GLY A 4 18.47 4.36 -9.54
N VAL A 5 17.48 3.86 -8.79
CA VAL A 5 17.74 2.92 -7.70
C VAL A 5 17.92 1.53 -8.28
N LEU A 6 19.00 0.86 -7.88
CA LEU A 6 19.28 -0.53 -8.24
C LEU A 6 18.69 -1.46 -7.18
N HIS A 7 17.95 -2.48 -7.62
CA HIS A 7 17.46 -3.55 -6.77
C HIS A 7 18.01 -4.89 -7.24
N GLU A 8 18.39 -5.72 -6.28
CA GLU A 8 18.85 -7.09 -6.52
C GLU A 8 17.70 -8.09 -6.40
N TYR A 9 17.90 -9.31 -6.92
CA TYR A 9 16.89 -10.36 -6.91
C TYR A 9 16.42 -10.73 -5.48
N GLY A 10 17.34 -10.70 -4.50
CA GLY A 10 17.00 -10.94 -3.09
C GLY A 10 16.01 -9.93 -2.49
N ASN A 11 15.82 -8.77 -3.14
CA ASN A 11 14.87 -7.77 -2.70
C ASN A 11 13.42 -8.10 -3.07
N LEU A 12 13.20 -9.01 -4.02
CA LEU A 12 11.85 -9.36 -4.48
C LEU A 12 11.04 -10.05 -3.37
N SER A 13 11.62 -11.03 -2.68
CA SER A 13 10.97 -11.68 -1.54
C SER A 13 10.75 -10.69 -0.39
N ARG A 14 11.72 -9.80 -0.14
CA ARG A 14 11.59 -8.75 0.88
C ARG A 14 10.42 -7.81 0.59
N ALA A 15 10.21 -7.42 -0.66
CA ALA A 15 9.07 -6.60 -1.05
C ALA A 15 7.73 -7.27 -0.71
N ILE A 16 7.58 -8.56 -1.03
CA ILE A 16 6.40 -9.39 -0.73
C ILE A 16 6.22 -9.50 0.80
N GLU A 17 7.26 -9.96 1.51
CA GLU A 17 7.19 -10.25 2.94
C GLU A 17 7.01 -9.00 3.81
N SER A 18 7.53 -7.85 3.35
CA SER A 18 7.49 -6.60 4.10
C SER A 18 6.09 -6.04 4.36
N ILE A 19 5.08 -6.48 3.62
CA ILE A 19 3.68 -6.03 3.77
C ILE A 19 2.77 -7.09 4.40
N ARG A 20 3.37 -8.10 5.04
CA ARG A 20 2.66 -8.98 5.97
C ARG A 20 2.15 -8.18 7.17
N LEU A 21 1.18 -8.73 7.88
CA LEU A 21 0.64 -8.13 9.09
C LEU A 21 0.88 -9.09 10.26
N ASN A 22 1.73 -8.68 11.21
CA ASN A 22 2.16 -9.53 12.33
C ASN A 22 2.73 -10.88 11.85
N GLY A 23 3.53 -10.86 10.77
CA GLY A 23 4.14 -12.05 10.18
C GLY A 23 3.21 -12.93 9.34
N GLU A 24 1.91 -12.65 9.27
CA GLU A 24 0.95 -13.39 8.45
C GLU A 24 0.69 -12.70 7.11
N ASN A 25 0.44 -13.49 6.05
CA ASN A 25 0.02 -12.92 4.76
C ASN A 25 -1.46 -12.49 4.86
N PRO A 26 -1.78 -11.17 4.75
CA PRO A 26 -3.15 -10.69 4.86
C PRO A 26 -3.98 -10.88 3.58
N PHE A 27 -3.36 -11.38 2.50
CA PHE A 27 -3.94 -11.64 1.19
C PHE A 27 -4.35 -13.10 1.04
N ASN A 28 -5.38 -13.36 0.22
CA ASN A 28 -5.84 -14.70 -0.11
C ASN A 28 -6.30 -14.79 -1.58
N SER A 29 -6.62 -16.00 -2.04
CA SER A 29 -6.98 -16.27 -3.44
C SER A 29 -8.28 -15.61 -3.92
N TRP A 30 -9.10 -15.05 -3.03
CA TRP A 30 -10.30 -14.32 -3.38
C TRP A 30 -10.04 -12.83 -3.61
N ASP A 31 -8.86 -12.34 -3.23
CA ASP A 31 -8.53 -10.93 -3.34
C ASP A 31 -8.34 -10.48 -4.80
N ARG A 32 -8.71 -9.23 -5.00
CA ARG A 32 -8.76 -8.56 -6.30
C ARG A 32 -8.13 -7.19 -6.11
N LEU A 33 -6.87 -7.08 -6.50
CA LEU A 33 -6.08 -5.88 -6.25
C LEU A 33 -6.20 -4.91 -7.41
N ALA A 34 -6.31 -3.63 -7.11
CA ALA A 34 -6.22 -2.58 -8.11
C ALA A 34 -4.83 -1.93 -8.07
N LEU A 35 -4.19 -1.80 -9.23
CA LEU A 35 -2.93 -1.08 -9.37
C LEU A 35 -3.21 0.35 -9.82
N LEU A 36 -3.13 1.29 -8.88
CA LEU A 36 -3.35 2.72 -9.11
C LEU A 36 -2.03 3.51 -9.09
N ALA A 37 -1.03 3.02 -8.36
CA ALA A 37 0.29 3.65 -8.33
C ALA A 37 0.94 3.60 -9.72
N PRO A 38 1.61 4.68 -10.16
CA PRO A 38 2.41 4.67 -11.37
C PRO A 38 3.46 3.54 -11.33
N MET A 39 3.69 2.86 -12.47
CA MET A 39 4.62 1.72 -12.55
C MET A 39 6.10 2.11 -12.36
N ASN A 40 6.42 3.41 -12.38
CA ASN A 40 7.74 3.94 -12.04
C ASN A 40 7.88 4.28 -10.54
N PHE A 41 6.92 3.90 -9.70
CA PHE A 41 6.92 4.15 -8.27
C PHE A 41 7.01 2.84 -7.46
N VAL A 42 7.79 2.83 -6.37
CA VAL A 42 8.08 1.62 -5.59
C VAL A 42 6.84 0.90 -5.06
N ALA A 43 5.77 1.61 -4.72
CA ALA A 43 4.52 0.98 -4.29
C ALA A 43 3.92 0.06 -5.36
N SER A 44 4.08 0.40 -6.64
CA SER A 44 3.62 -0.48 -7.74
C SER A 44 4.40 -1.79 -7.78
N VAL A 45 5.71 -1.75 -7.54
CA VAL A 45 6.59 -2.93 -7.51
C VAL A 45 6.15 -3.87 -6.39
N ILE A 46 5.99 -3.35 -5.18
CA ILE A 46 5.55 -4.13 -4.00
C ILE A 46 4.21 -4.82 -4.27
N VAL A 47 3.21 -4.07 -4.75
CA VAL A 47 1.86 -4.60 -4.99
C VAL A 47 1.84 -5.60 -6.16
N ILE A 48 2.61 -5.37 -7.23
CA ILE A 48 2.72 -6.32 -8.35
C ILE A 48 3.33 -7.64 -7.87
N LEU A 49 4.44 -7.59 -7.13
CA LEU A 49 5.12 -8.78 -6.63
C LEU A 49 4.23 -9.57 -5.66
N GLU A 50 3.51 -8.89 -4.77
CA GLU A 50 2.57 -9.54 -3.86
C GLU A 50 1.51 -10.33 -4.62
N VAL A 51 0.84 -9.72 -5.62
CA VAL A 51 -0.20 -10.44 -6.38
C VAL A 51 0.37 -11.66 -7.11
N LEU A 52 1.56 -11.52 -7.68
CA LEU A 52 2.22 -12.62 -8.38
C LEU A 52 2.62 -13.77 -7.43
N SER A 53 2.85 -13.48 -6.15
CA SER A 53 3.14 -14.49 -5.13
C SER A 53 1.90 -15.34 -4.76
N ILE A 54 0.70 -14.82 -5.00
CA ILE A 54 -0.56 -15.47 -4.64
C ILE A 54 -1.00 -16.41 -5.77
N LYS A 55 -1.19 -17.69 -5.45
CA LYS A 55 -1.76 -18.66 -6.39
C LYS A 55 -3.16 -18.20 -6.84
N GLY A 56 -3.29 -17.87 -8.12
CA GLY A 56 -4.54 -17.36 -8.69
C GLY A 56 -4.84 -15.89 -8.35
N GLY A 57 -3.83 -15.13 -7.90
CA GLY A 57 -3.92 -13.71 -7.61
C GLY A 57 -4.43 -12.91 -8.81
N LYS A 58 -5.19 -11.84 -8.54
CA LYS A 58 -5.83 -11.01 -9.56
C LYS A 58 -5.44 -9.55 -9.37
N MET A 59 -4.85 -8.96 -10.40
CA MET A 59 -4.54 -7.54 -10.47
C MET A 59 -5.31 -6.88 -11.61
N PHE A 60 -5.85 -5.69 -11.33
CA PHE A 60 -6.53 -4.84 -12.29
C PHE A 60 -5.73 -3.54 -12.45
N ILE A 61 -5.14 -3.35 -13.61
CA ILE A 61 -4.43 -2.10 -13.93
C ILE A 61 -5.46 -1.03 -14.22
N VAL A 62 -5.42 0.07 -13.45
CA VAL A 62 -6.40 1.15 -13.55
C VAL A 62 -5.86 2.24 -14.46
N SER A 63 -6.66 2.70 -15.42
CA SER A 63 -6.22 3.78 -16.31
C SER A 63 -6.10 5.10 -15.56
N TYR A 64 -5.16 5.94 -15.98
CA TYR A 64 -4.96 7.27 -15.39
C TYR A 64 -6.22 8.14 -15.41
N ALA A 65 -7.00 8.06 -16.49
CA ALA A 65 -8.29 8.77 -16.60
C ALA A 65 -9.29 8.32 -15.52
N THR A 66 -9.35 7.01 -15.23
CA THR A 66 -10.19 6.45 -14.16
C THR A 66 -9.69 6.90 -12.78
N ILE A 67 -8.37 6.85 -12.55
CA ILE A 67 -7.76 7.31 -11.29
C ILE A 67 -8.00 8.80 -11.05
N LYS A 68 -8.12 9.65 -12.08
CA LYS A 68 -8.39 11.07 -11.89
C LYS A 68 -9.86 11.41 -11.62
N ASN A 69 -10.77 10.46 -11.80
CA ASN A 69 -12.20 10.69 -11.64
C ASN A 69 -12.76 9.81 -10.51
N PRO A 70 -13.07 10.39 -9.33
CA PRO A 70 -13.56 9.63 -8.18
C PRO A 70 -14.78 8.76 -8.46
N MET A 71 -15.71 9.22 -9.32
CA MET A 71 -16.89 8.44 -9.69
C MET A 71 -16.54 7.25 -10.56
N MET A 72 -15.66 7.44 -11.57
CA MET A 72 -15.19 6.33 -12.40
C MET A 72 -14.41 5.32 -11.57
N LEU A 73 -13.56 5.78 -10.65
CA LEU A 73 -12.80 4.90 -9.78
C LEU A 73 -13.72 4.09 -8.84
N LYS A 74 -14.75 4.74 -8.27
CA LYS A 74 -15.79 4.05 -7.50
C LYS A 74 -16.49 2.97 -8.33
N MET A 75 -16.92 3.28 -9.55
CA MET A 75 -17.56 2.30 -10.43
C MET A 75 -16.61 1.16 -10.75
N PHE A 76 -15.34 1.45 -11.03
CA PHE A 76 -14.31 0.43 -11.23
C PHE A 76 -14.17 -0.49 -10.02
N PHE A 77 -14.13 0.06 -8.80
CA PHE A 77 -14.04 -0.73 -7.56
C PHE A 77 -15.24 -1.67 -7.41
N ILE A 78 -16.45 -1.20 -7.72
CA ILE A 78 -17.69 -1.99 -7.64
C ILE A 78 -17.73 -3.07 -8.73
N GLU A 79 -17.55 -2.69 -10.00
CA GLU A 79 -17.65 -3.59 -11.15
C GLU A 79 -16.58 -4.68 -11.11
N LYS A 80 -15.34 -4.31 -10.78
CA LYS A 80 -14.24 -5.26 -10.69
C LYS A 80 -14.17 -5.93 -9.33
N ARG A 81 -15.03 -5.57 -8.38
CA ARG A 81 -15.08 -6.09 -7.00
C ARG A 81 -13.72 -6.02 -6.33
N ILE A 82 -13.09 -4.86 -6.39
CA ILE A 82 -11.75 -4.63 -5.81
C ILE A 82 -11.83 -4.81 -4.30
N THR A 83 -10.95 -5.62 -3.73
CA THR A 83 -10.90 -5.92 -2.29
C THR A 83 -9.76 -5.22 -1.58
N ILE A 84 -8.65 -4.98 -2.30
CA ILE A 84 -7.44 -4.35 -1.75
C ILE A 84 -6.83 -3.39 -2.77
N THR A 85 -6.27 -2.28 -2.30
CA THR A 85 -5.50 -1.36 -3.13
C THR A 85 -4.51 -0.56 -2.29
N PHE A 86 -3.62 0.19 -2.95
CA PHE A 86 -2.82 1.26 -2.35
C PHE A 86 -3.33 2.63 -2.80
N LEU A 87 -3.42 3.60 -1.88
CA LEU A 87 -3.75 5.01 -2.15
C LEU A 87 -2.96 5.94 -1.22
N THR A 88 -2.71 7.17 -1.65
CA THR A 88 -2.16 8.17 -0.74
C THR A 88 -3.25 8.68 0.23
N PRO A 89 -2.97 8.97 1.51
CA PRO A 89 -3.94 9.51 2.48
C PRO A 89 -4.86 10.65 1.98
N SER A 90 -4.34 11.61 1.22
CA SER A 90 -5.09 12.70 0.58
C SER A 90 -6.12 12.18 -0.41
N TYR A 91 -5.75 11.15 -1.18
CA TYR A 91 -6.66 10.50 -2.11
C TYR A 91 -7.77 9.74 -1.37
N VAL A 92 -7.43 9.08 -0.25
CA VAL A 92 -8.44 8.44 0.61
C VAL A 92 -9.43 9.47 1.16
N ARG A 93 -8.94 10.64 1.61
CA ARG A 93 -9.79 11.75 2.05
C ARG A 93 -10.70 12.26 0.93
N MET A 94 -10.18 12.37 -0.29
CA MET A 94 -10.96 12.77 -1.47
C MET A 94 -12.06 11.76 -1.81
N LEU A 95 -11.76 10.45 -1.75
CA LEU A 95 -12.77 9.40 -1.97
C LEU A 95 -13.80 9.33 -0.84
N GLY A 96 -13.42 9.64 0.39
CA GLY A 96 -14.28 9.47 1.56
C GLY A 96 -14.81 8.03 1.65
N ASN A 97 -16.13 7.88 1.71
CA ASN A 97 -16.80 6.56 1.76
C ASN A 97 -17.17 6.00 0.38
N GLN A 98 -16.63 6.55 -0.70
CA GLN A 98 -16.95 6.16 -2.08
C GLN A 98 -16.13 4.95 -2.57
N THR A 99 -15.86 3.97 -1.71
CA THR A 99 -15.05 2.79 -2.03
C THR A 99 -15.87 1.57 -2.48
N GLY A 100 -17.19 1.63 -2.34
CA GLY A 100 -18.08 0.50 -2.61
C GLY A 100 -18.02 -0.57 -1.51
N PRO A 101 -18.77 -1.68 -1.65
CA PRO A 101 -18.97 -2.65 -0.58
C PRO A 101 -17.89 -3.74 -0.51
N PHE A 102 -17.01 -3.85 -1.51
CA PHE A 102 -16.06 -4.96 -1.63
C PHE A 102 -14.67 -4.65 -1.07
N LEU A 103 -14.29 -3.36 -1.01
CA LEU A 103 -12.99 -2.96 -0.49
C LEU A 103 -12.95 -3.26 1.01
N ARG A 104 -12.04 -4.15 1.41
CA ARG A 104 -11.88 -4.60 2.80
C ARG A 104 -10.62 -4.05 3.46
N MET A 105 -9.58 -3.80 2.66
CA MET A 105 -8.27 -3.38 3.15
C MET A 105 -7.68 -2.34 2.20
N LEU A 106 -7.02 -1.35 2.76
CA LEU A 106 -6.45 -0.25 2.02
C LEU A 106 -5.08 0.10 2.59
N PHE A 107 -4.05 -0.14 1.80
CA PHE A 107 -2.71 0.32 2.09
C PHE A 107 -2.62 1.82 1.79
N VAL A 108 -1.99 2.57 2.70
CA VAL A 108 -1.77 4.00 2.55
C VAL A 108 -0.32 4.36 2.81
N GLY A 109 0.18 5.40 2.17
CA GLY A 109 1.55 5.85 2.37
C GLY A 109 1.93 6.97 1.41
N SER A 110 3.24 7.22 1.30
CA SER A 110 3.85 8.29 0.49
C SER A 110 3.58 9.73 0.97
N GLU A 111 2.73 9.90 1.97
CA GLU A 111 2.50 11.14 2.72
C GLU A 111 2.01 10.77 4.14
N PRO A 112 2.04 11.71 5.11
CA PRO A 112 1.54 11.44 6.45
C PRO A 112 0.06 11.02 6.47
N ALA A 113 -0.23 9.91 7.14
CA ALA A 113 -1.59 9.39 7.34
C ALA A 113 -2.31 10.02 8.55
N ASN A 114 -1.94 11.23 8.93
CA ASN A 114 -2.50 11.95 10.07
C ASN A 114 -4.02 12.10 9.96
N ASN A 115 -4.70 11.90 11.09
CA ASN A 115 -6.16 11.97 11.27
C ASN A 115 -6.97 11.10 10.30
N LEU A 116 -6.33 10.11 9.66
CA LEU A 116 -7.01 9.19 8.77
C LEU A 116 -7.56 8.02 9.58
N TYR A 117 -8.85 7.74 9.46
CA TYR A 117 -9.47 6.54 10.00
C TYR A 117 -10.77 6.23 9.26
N ASN A 118 -11.05 4.94 9.03
CA ASN A 118 -12.31 4.48 8.47
C ASN A 118 -12.70 3.16 9.13
N LYS A 119 -13.77 3.17 9.93
CA LYS A 119 -14.23 1.98 10.67
C LYS A 119 -14.64 0.78 9.81
N ASN A 120 -14.87 0.99 8.51
CA ASN A 120 -15.31 -0.07 7.58
C ASN A 120 -14.14 -0.65 6.77
N LEU A 121 -12.93 -0.10 6.89
CA LEU A 121 -11.76 -0.51 6.11
C LEU A 121 -10.62 -0.85 7.05
N ASP A 122 -9.90 -1.91 6.72
CA ASP A 122 -8.62 -2.18 7.35
C ASP A 122 -7.55 -1.27 6.74
N LEU A 123 -7.19 -0.21 7.45
CA LEU A 123 -6.24 0.79 6.97
C LEU A 123 -4.82 0.43 7.44
N ILE A 124 -3.93 0.20 6.48
CA ILE A 124 -2.54 -0.15 6.75
C ILE A 124 -1.64 0.98 6.26
N ASN A 125 -1.06 1.76 7.17
CA ASN A 125 -0.04 2.72 6.84
C ASN A 125 1.28 2.00 6.57
N ILE A 126 1.87 2.26 5.41
CA ILE A 126 3.17 1.74 5.02
C ILE A 126 4.15 2.88 4.77
N TYR A 127 5.32 2.74 5.35
CA TYR A 127 6.46 3.59 5.08
C TYR A 127 7.51 2.78 4.31
N ALA A 128 7.92 3.33 3.17
CA ALA A 128 8.86 2.71 2.25
C ALA A 128 9.71 3.80 1.60
N ALA A 129 10.92 3.44 1.18
CA ALA A 129 11.77 4.29 0.36
C ALA A 129 12.06 3.59 -0.97
N SER A 130 12.23 4.37 -2.04
CA SER A 130 12.62 3.82 -3.34
C SER A 130 13.92 3.02 -3.20
N GLU A 131 14.87 3.51 -2.42
CA GLU A 131 16.17 2.90 -2.11
C GLU A 131 16.05 1.53 -1.44
N SER A 132 15.03 1.35 -0.59
CA SER A 132 14.78 0.05 0.06
C SER A 132 14.09 -0.94 -0.88
N GLY A 133 13.14 -0.49 -1.70
CA GLY A 133 12.35 -1.37 -2.57
C GLY A 133 11.30 -2.24 -1.85
N PHE A 134 11.12 -2.07 -0.55
CA PHE A 134 10.15 -2.78 0.30
C PHE A 134 9.61 -1.85 1.40
N ALA A 135 8.56 -2.27 2.12
CA ALA A 135 8.06 -1.51 3.26
C ALA A 135 9.00 -1.67 4.47
N VAL A 136 9.55 -0.57 4.97
CA VAL A 136 10.41 -0.58 6.16
C VAL A 136 9.62 -0.40 7.45
N GLY A 137 8.40 0.14 7.36
CA GLY A 137 7.47 0.26 8.48
C GLY A 137 6.04 -0.05 8.05
N VAL A 138 5.35 -0.87 8.85
CA VAL A 138 3.94 -1.21 8.67
C VAL A 138 3.20 -0.92 9.96
N PHE A 139 2.08 -0.20 9.85
CA PHE A 139 1.23 0.17 10.96
C PHE A 139 -0.24 0.00 10.61
N ARG A 140 -0.98 -0.76 11.42
CA ARG A 140 -2.43 -0.84 11.31
C ARG A 140 -3.06 0.35 12.01
N ILE A 141 -3.79 1.18 11.27
CA ILE A 141 -4.50 2.35 11.79
C ILE A 141 -5.82 1.86 12.40
N ASP A 142 -5.87 1.76 13.73
CA ASP A 142 -7.05 1.34 14.50
C ASP A 142 -7.92 2.51 15.00
N LYS A 143 -7.40 3.74 14.93
CA LYS A 143 -8.09 4.99 15.24
C LYS A 143 -7.44 6.17 14.52
N ALA A 144 -8.05 7.34 14.59
CA ALA A 144 -7.41 8.56 14.11
C ALA A 144 -6.26 8.96 15.04
N TYR A 145 -5.09 9.24 14.46
CA TYR A 145 -3.90 9.72 15.16
C TYR A 145 -3.53 11.11 14.65
N GLU A 146 -3.28 12.07 15.56
CA GLU A 146 -2.81 13.40 15.18
C GLU A 146 -1.48 13.34 14.41
N THR A 147 -0.55 12.53 14.91
CA THR A 147 0.65 12.10 14.19
C THR A 147 0.58 10.58 14.03
N CYS A 148 0.24 10.11 12.83
CA CYS A 148 0.08 8.70 12.57
C CYS A 148 1.44 7.98 12.58
N PRO A 149 1.61 6.92 13.38
CA PRO A 149 2.83 6.12 13.35
C PRO A 149 3.07 5.49 11.96
N ILE A 150 4.36 5.31 11.64
CA ILE A 150 4.80 4.50 10.49
C ILE A 150 4.99 3.03 10.85
N GLY A 151 4.88 2.69 12.14
CA GLY A 151 4.93 1.33 12.63
C GLY A 151 6.34 0.76 12.72
N ARG A 152 6.44 -0.54 12.46
CA ARG A 152 7.67 -1.32 12.61
C ARG A 152 7.92 -2.20 11.39
N PRO A 153 9.15 -2.67 11.15
CA PRO A 153 9.44 -3.65 10.11
C PRO A 153 8.71 -4.98 10.36
N GLU A 154 8.23 -5.60 9.28
CA GLU A 154 7.64 -6.97 9.27
C GLU A 154 8.64 -8.04 8.83
N ILE A 155 9.84 -7.61 8.40
CA ILE A 155 10.97 -8.47 8.04
C ILE A 155 12.21 -8.01 8.80
N GLU A 156 13.28 -8.80 8.76
CA GLU A 156 14.57 -8.44 9.37
C GLU A 156 15.14 -7.15 8.76
N THR A 157 14.86 -6.03 9.42
CA THR A 157 15.29 -4.66 9.12
C THR A 157 15.29 -3.90 10.44
N LYS A 158 16.21 -2.96 10.62
CA LYS A 158 16.26 -2.10 11.81
C LYS A 158 15.94 -0.66 11.41
N ILE A 159 15.14 0.01 12.23
CA ILE A 159 14.99 1.46 12.20
C ILE A 159 15.78 1.99 13.40
N VAL A 160 16.73 2.87 13.14
CA VAL A 160 17.55 3.50 14.17
C VAL A 160 17.39 5.02 14.08
N LEU A 161 17.27 5.66 15.24
CA LEU A 161 17.32 7.11 15.37
C LEU A 161 18.75 7.45 15.78
N LEU A 162 19.44 8.20 14.94
CA LEU A 162 20.83 8.58 15.12
C LEU A 162 20.92 10.08 15.40
N GLY A 163 21.97 10.49 16.11
CA GLY A 163 22.30 11.91 16.27
C GLY A 163 22.95 12.45 14.99
N GLU A 164 23.45 13.69 15.05
CA GLU A 164 24.19 14.26 13.91
C GLU A 164 25.49 13.48 13.61
N ASP A 165 26.10 12.88 14.64
CA ASP A 165 27.35 12.11 14.54
C ASP A 165 27.16 10.65 14.11
N GLY A 166 25.91 10.23 13.86
CA GLY A 166 25.55 8.83 13.61
C GLY A 166 25.19 8.08 14.88
#